data_AF-A0A936G354-F1
#
_entry.id   AF-A0A936G354-F1
#
_cell.length_a   1.000
_cell.length_b   1.000
_cell.length_c   1.000
_cell.angle_alpha   90.00
_cell.angle_beta   90.00
_cell.angle_gamma   90.00
#
_symmetry.space_group_name_H-M   'P 1'
#
loop_
_entity.id
_entity.type
_entity.pdbx_description
1 polymer ?
#
loop_
_entity_poly.entity_id
_entity_poly.type
_entity_poly.pdbx_seq_one_letter_code
_entity_poly.pdbx_strand_id
1 'polypeptide(L)'
;MATRTDALTVAASQLGVTEDPPGSNRVRYWPEVGQPIGSTNGWAWCAAFVTWCLLRVGVDLRALVSWPYQCQRIMLWAKAAGRWKTSNPTPGDLVLYCWDGSGHASHIGIHERSVDGLYQAIEGNTSPTNVGSQSNGGGVYRRVRSRSVILGWVDMTGLLDTAAPPAHTPPPVVTDTPPAYPGRVTRRGSVGPRVRTIQRRLKARGWTIKVDGVYGPATEAIVRAFQREKHLGVDGVVGPRTWAALWTTPITR
;
A
#
# COMPACT_ATOMS: atom_id res chain seq x y z
N MET A 1 -5.70 -10.03 14.37
CA MET A 1 -7.15 -10.23 14.41
C MET A 1 -7.71 -9.42 13.28
N ALA A 2 -8.37 -10.05 12.31
CA ALA A 2 -8.97 -9.32 11.21
C ALA A 2 -10.46 -9.17 11.53
N THR A 3 -10.88 -8.08 12.15
CA THR A 3 -12.31 -7.78 12.27
C THR A 3 -12.75 -6.79 11.21
N ARG A 4 -14.03 -6.83 10.84
CA ARG A 4 -14.69 -5.81 10.00
C ARG A 4 -14.49 -4.40 10.58
N THR A 5 -14.60 -4.28 11.90
CA THR A 5 -14.37 -3.03 12.64
C THR A 5 -12.93 -2.55 12.53
N ASP A 6 -11.95 -3.45 12.61
CA ASP A 6 -10.54 -3.09 12.44
C ASP A 6 -10.26 -2.58 11.02
N ALA A 7 -10.83 -3.23 10.00
CA ALA A 7 -10.66 -2.82 8.61
C ALA A 7 -11.23 -1.40 8.37
N LEU A 8 -12.40 -1.12 8.95
CA LEU A 8 -13.01 0.21 8.92
C LEU A 8 -12.21 1.23 9.72
N THR A 9 -11.65 0.85 10.87
CA THR A 9 -10.79 1.72 11.69
C THR A 9 -9.51 2.09 10.95
N VAL A 10 -8.87 1.12 10.29
CA VAL A 10 -7.71 1.35 9.43
C VAL A 10 -8.08 2.30 8.29
N ALA A 11 -9.17 2.05 7.58
CA ALA A 11 -9.61 2.92 6.50
C ALA A 11 -9.92 4.35 6.98
N ALA A 12 -10.59 4.49 8.12
CA ALA A 12 -10.96 5.78 8.70
C ALA A 12 -9.72 6.58 9.12
N SER A 13 -8.66 5.92 9.58
CA SER A 13 -7.38 6.58 9.90
C SER A 13 -6.69 7.24 8.70
N GLN A 14 -7.17 6.96 7.48
CA GLN A 14 -6.60 7.49 6.24
C GLN A 14 -7.39 8.68 5.68
N LEU A 15 -8.51 9.06 6.29
CA LEU A 15 -9.31 10.19 5.81
C LEU A 15 -8.46 11.47 5.70
N GLY A 16 -8.53 12.11 4.54
CA GLY A 16 -7.74 13.30 4.23
C GLY A 16 -6.34 13.05 3.68
N VAL A 17 -5.86 11.80 3.62
CA VAL A 17 -4.61 11.47 2.90
C VAL A 17 -4.81 11.73 1.41
N THR A 18 -3.90 12.50 0.82
CA THR A 18 -3.88 12.82 -0.61
C THR A 18 -2.62 12.30 -1.30
N GLU A 19 -2.64 12.30 -2.62
CA GLU A 19 -1.47 12.09 -3.45
C GLU A 19 -0.39 13.15 -3.21
N ASP A 20 0.88 12.75 -3.39
CA ASP A 20 2.01 13.67 -3.38
C ASP A 20 2.98 13.39 -4.56
N PRO A 21 3.07 14.29 -5.55
CA PRO A 21 2.31 15.55 -5.68
C PRO A 21 0.83 15.30 -6.09
N PRO A 22 -0.06 16.30 -5.95
CA PRO A 22 -1.45 16.17 -6.37
C PRO A 22 -1.61 15.77 -7.84
N GLY A 23 -2.53 14.83 -8.12
CA GLY A 23 -2.82 14.33 -9.48
C GLY A 23 -1.81 13.30 -10.02
N SER A 24 -0.81 12.93 -9.22
CA SER A 24 0.27 12.03 -9.65
C SER A 24 -0.05 10.53 -9.48
N ASN A 25 -1.12 10.18 -8.76
CA ASN A 25 -1.39 8.83 -8.27
C ASN A 25 -0.26 8.21 -7.42
N ARG A 26 0.65 9.04 -6.88
CA ARG A 26 1.71 8.61 -5.97
C ARG A 26 1.19 8.68 -4.54
N VAL A 27 1.03 7.50 -3.95
CA VAL A 27 0.55 7.29 -2.59
C VAL A 27 1.36 6.22 -1.88
N ARG A 28 1.35 6.27 -0.55
CA ARG A 28 2.08 5.35 0.33
C ARG A 28 1.65 3.88 0.23
N TYR A 29 0.49 3.60 -0.36
CA TYR A 29 -0.09 2.26 -0.39
C TYR A 29 0.64 1.32 -1.36
N TRP A 30 1.11 1.84 -2.50
CA TRP A 30 1.68 1.03 -3.58
C TRP A 30 2.81 0.09 -3.11
N PRO A 31 3.86 0.58 -2.42
CA PRO A 31 5.01 -0.26 -2.06
C PRO A 31 4.61 -1.40 -1.13
N GLU A 32 3.66 -1.15 -0.25
CA GLU A 32 3.23 -2.11 0.76
C GLU A 32 2.31 -3.19 0.20
N VAL A 33 1.47 -2.83 -0.76
CA VAL A 33 0.73 -3.83 -1.52
C VAL A 33 1.64 -4.59 -2.50
N GLY A 34 2.89 -4.16 -2.70
CA GLY A 34 3.89 -4.91 -3.48
C GLY A 34 4.13 -4.35 -4.89
N GLN A 35 3.76 -3.10 -5.13
CA GLN A 35 4.05 -2.35 -6.36
C GLN A 35 4.94 -1.14 -6.03
N PRO A 36 6.15 -1.02 -6.57
CA PRO A 36 6.98 0.17 -6.34
C PRO A 36 6.25 1.48 -6.71
N ILE A 37 6.37 2.53 -5.89
CA ILE A 37 5.92 3.89 -6.29
C ILE A 37 6.62 4.25 -7.61
N GLY A 38 5.84 4.49 -8.66
CA GLY A 38 6.36 4.78 -10.01
C GLY A 38 6.38 3.60 -10.99
N SER A 39 6.20 2.34 -10.55
CA SER A 39 5.89 1.24 -11.50
C SER A 39 4.45 1.33 -12.03
N THR A 40 3.63 2.14 -11.36
CA THR A 40 2.20 2.29 -11.60
C THR A 40 1.83 3.48 -12.45
N ASN A 41 2.79 4.23 -13.04
CA ASN A 41 2.59 5.34 -14.00
C ASN A 41 1.15 5.90 -14.10
N GLY A 42 0.67 6.60 -13.06
CA GLY A 42 -0.64 7.27 -13.12
C GLY A 42 -1.88 6.37 -12.94
N TRP A 43 -1.73 5.12 -12.51
CA TRP A 43 -2.85 4.20 -12.28
C TRP A 43 -3.65 4.63 -11.06
N ALA A 44 -4.98 4.60 -11.20
CA ALA A 44 -5.87 4.86 -10.10
C ALA A 44 -5.61 3.92 -8.92
N TRP A 45 -5.56 4.46 -7.69
CA TRP A 45 -5.12 3.71 -6.51
C TRP A 45 -6.23 3.30 -5.55
N CYS A 46 -7.51 3.42 -5.94
CA CYS A 46 -8.65 3.01 -5.11
C CYS A 46 -8.56 1.57 -4.61
N ALA A 47 -8.26 0.61 -5.49
CA ALA A 47 -8.10 -0.80 -5.13
C ALA A 47 -6.80 -1.07 -4.37
N ALA A 48 -5.74 -0.29 -4.61
CA ALA A 48 -4.52 -0.37 -3.82
C ALA A 48 -4.75 0.08 -2.37
N PHE A 49 -5.53 1.14 -2.17
CA PHE A 49 -5.95 1.59 -0.84
C PHE A 49 -6.77 0.52 -0.10
N VAL A 50 -7.77 -0.08 -0.75
CA VAL A 50 -8.57 -1.15 -0.14
C VAL A 50 -7.71 -2.37 0.20
N THR A 51 -6.86 -2.81 -0.73
CA THR A 51 -5.91 -3.92 -0.51
C THR A 51 -4.98 -3.61 0.66
N TRP A 52 -4.48 -2.38 0.75
CA TRP A 52 -3.64 -1.92 1.85
C TRP A 52 -4.37 -1.97 3.20
N CYS A 53 -5.62 -1.50 3.27
CA CYS A 53 -6.41 -1.56 4.50
C CYS A 53 -6.61 -3.00 4.98
N LEU A 54 -6.96 -3.91 4.07
CA LEU A 54 -7.14 -5.33 4.37
C LEU A 54 -5.84 -6.00 4.86
N LEU A 55 -4.70 -5.67 4.24
CA LEU A 55 -3.40 -6.17 4.66
C LEU A 55 -3.06 -5.78 6.11
N ARG A 56 -3.45 -4.58 6.55
CA ARG A 56 -3.20 -4.11 7.92
C ARG A 56 -3.96 -4.88 8.98
N VAL A 57 -5.04 -5.55 8.60
CA VAL A 57 -5.81 -6.40 9.50
C VAL A 57 -5.54 -7.90 9.29
N GLY A 58 -4.65 -8.26 8.35
CA GLY A 58 -4.23 -9.63 8.12
C GLY A 58 -4.95 -10.36 6.98
N VAL A 59 -5.72 -9.63 6.15
CA VAL A 59 -6.33 -10.18 4.94
C VAL A 59 -5.49 -9.78 3.72
N ASP A 60 -4.81 -10.75 3.12
CA ASP A 60 -4.04 -10.54 1.91
C ASP A 60 -4.87 -10.81 0.65
N LEU A 61 -5.48 -9.76 0.09
CA LEU A 61 -6.26 -9.88 -1.14
C LEU A 61 -5.43 -10.35 -2.35
N ARG A 62 -4.09 -10.19 -2.31
CA ARG A 62 -3.17 -10.63 -3.37
C ARG A 62 -3.02 -12.14 -3.40
N ALA A 63 -3.31 -12.82 -2.28
CA ALA A 63 -3.37 -14.27 -2.22
C ALA A 63 -4.69 -14.83 -2.79
N LEU A 64 -5.72 -13.98 -2.93
CA LEU A 64 -7.06 -14.38 -3.33
C LEU A 64 -7.38 -13.99 -4.78
N VAL A 65 -6.88 -12.83 -5.23
CA VAL A 65 -7.22 -12.22 -6.51
C VAL A 65 -5.95 -11.99 -7.32
N SER A 66 -5.89 -12.54 -8.53
CA SER A 66 -4.88 -12.18 -9.52
C SER A 66 -5.03 -10.70 -9.89
N TRP A 67 -4.01 -9.89 -9.58
CA TRP A 67 -4.01 -8.43 -9.76
C TRP A 67 -5.14 -7.71 -8.99
N PRO A 68 -5.08 -7.65 -7.64
CA PRO A 68 -6.12 -7.04 -6.81
C PRO A 68 -6.15 -5.51 -6.90
N TYR A 69 -5.37 -4.90 -7.80
CA TYR A 69 -5.36 -3.45 -8.03
C TYR A 69 -6.33 -3.02 -9.13
N GLN A 70 -7.01 -3.98 -9.78
CA GLN A 70 -8.07 -3.70 -10.74
C GLN A 70 -9.43 -4.04 -10.12
N CYS A 71 -10.30 -3.04 -9.99
CA CYS A 71 -11.64 -3.21 -9.42
C CYS A 71 -12.43 -4.34 -10.13
N GLN A 72 -12.34 -4.40 -11.46
CA GLN A 72 -12.98 -5.45 -12.26
C GLN A 72 -12.50 -6.86 -11.88
N ARG A 73 -11.21 -7.04 -11.59
CA ARG A 73 -10.66 -8.36 -11.20
C ARG A 73 -11.21 -8.80 -9.84
N ILE A 74 -11.34 -7.87 -8.89
CA ILE A 74 -11.97 -8.13 -7.58
C ILE A 74 -13.45 -8.53 -7.76
N MET A 75 -14.20 -7.81 -8.60
CA MET A 75 -15.60 -8.16 -8.89
C MET A 75 -15.73 -9.59 -9.45
N LEU A 76 -14.92 -9.91 -10.46
CA LEU A 76 -14.96 -11.20 -11.13
C LEU A 76 -14.60 -12.33 -10.17
N TRP A 77 -13.57 -12.14 -9.35
CA TRP A 77 -13.24 -13.08 -8.29
C TRP A 77 -14.38 -13.26 -7.30
N ALA A 78 -14.98 -12.17 -6.79
CA ALA A 78 -16.07 -12.25 -5.82
C ALA A 78 -17.27 -13.02 -6.37
N LYS A 79 -17.61 -12.81 -7.65
CA LYS A 79 -18.65 -13.59 -8.34
C LYS A 79 -18.28 -15.07 -8.45
N ALA A 80 -17.06 -15.38 -8.89
CA ALA A 80 -16.59 -16.75 -9.03
C ALA A 80 -16.50 -17.49 -7.68
N ALA A 81 -16.18 -16.78 -6.60
CA ALA A 81 -16.06 -17.30 -5.25
C ALA A 81 -17.40 -17.39 -4.50
N GLY A 82 -18.53 -17.04 -5.13
CA GLY A 82 -19.84 -17.02 -4.48
C GLY A 82 -20.00 -15.95 -3.38
N ARG A 83 -19.15 -14.91 -3.41
CA ARG A 83 -19.10 -13.82 -2.41
C ARG A 83 -19.73 -12.53 -2.92
N TRP A 84 -20.38 -12.53 -4.07
CA TRP A 84 -20.97 -11.33 -4.66
C TRP A 84 -22.38 -11.07 -4.12
N LYS A 85 -22.60 -9.88 -3.57
CA LYS A 85 -23.88 -9.40 -3.05
C LYS A 85 -24.43 -8.28 -3.92
N THR A 86 -25.74 -8.29 -4.15
CA THR A 86 -26.46 -7.22 -4.89
C THR A 86 -27.33 -6.34 -3.99
N SER A 87 -27.50 -6.72 -2.73
CA SER A 87 -28.27 -6.04 -1.69
C SER A 87 -27.73 -6.36 -0.30
N ASN A 88 -28.28 -5.69 0.71
CA ASN A 88 -28.02 -5.93 2.14
C ASN A 88 -26.52 -5.98 2.51
N PRO A 89 -25.73 -4.95 2.14
CA PRO A 89 -24.33 -4.92 2.51
C PRO A 89 -24.15 -4.82 4.03
N THR A 90 -23.07 -5.42 4.51
CA THR A 90 -22.69 -5.38 5.92
C THR A 90 -21.47 -4.45 6.06
N PRO A 91 -21.34 -3.67 7.16
CA PRO A 91 -20.13 -2.91 7.42
C PRO A 91 -18.86 -3.77 7.27
N GLY A 92 -17.87 -3.25 6.56
CA GLY A 92 -16.63 -3.96 6.18
C GLY A 92 -16.69 -4.73 4.86
N ASP A 93 -17.86 -4.89 4.24
CA ASP A 93 -17.95 -5.41 2.87
C ASP A 93 -17.27 -4.43 1.88
N LEU A 94 -16.68 -4.95 0.80
CA LEU A 94 -16.13 -4.07 -0.24
C LEU A 94 -17.25 -3.66 -1.17
N VAL A 95 -17.38 -2.38 -1.49
CA VAL A 95 -18.38 -1.86 -2.42
C VAL A 95 -17.73 -1.50 -3.74
N LEU A 96 -18.31 -1.94 -4.86
CA LEU A 96 -17.79 -1.66 -6.20
C LEU A 96 -18.77 -0.82 -7.03
N TYR A 97 -18.22 0.10 -7.81
CA TYR A 97 -18.98 1.11 -8.53
C TYR A 97 -18.74 1.09 -10.03
N CYS A 98 -19.73 1.56 -10.78
CA CYS A 98 -19.68 1.81 -12.21
C CYS A 98 -20.20 3.21 -12.47
N TRP A 99 -19.34 4.10 -12.97
CA TRP A 99 -19.70 5.50 -13.18
C TRP A 99 -20.39 5.75 -14.53
N ASP A 100 -20.08 4.94 -15.53
CA ASP A 100 -20.52 5.11 -16.93
C ASP A 100 -21.70 4.21 -17.31
N GLY A 101 -22.21 3.40 -16.36
CA GLY A 101 -23.32 2.47 -16.61
C GLY A 101 -22.93 1.25 -17.45
N SER A 102 -21.67 1.05 -17.79
CA SER A 102 -21.19 -0.07 -18.62
C SER A 102 -21.30 -1.45 -17.96
N GLY A 103 -21.54 -1.50 -16.64
CA GLY A 103 -21.41 -2.72 -15.84
C GLY A 103 -19.96 -3.06 -15.49
N HIS A 104 -18.98 -2.27 -15.94
CA HIS A 104 -17.57 -2.45 -15.60
C HIS A 104 -17.26 -1.80 -14.24
N ALA A 105 -16.56 -2.54 -13.38
CA ALA A 105 -16.17 -2.04 -12.06
C ALA A 105 -15.01 -1.06 -12.21
N SER A 106 -15.33 0.22 -11.99
CA SER A 106 -14.45 1.38 -12.20
C SER A 106 -13.84 1.92 -10.89
N HIS A 107 -14.44 1.61 -9.75
CA HIS A 107 -14.00 2.08 -8.44
C HIS A 107 -14.41 1.13 -7.32
N ILE A 108 -13.77 1.26 -6.17
CA ILE A 108 -13.99 0.42 -4.99
C ILE A 108 -13.78 1.22 -3.70
N GLY A 109 -14.53 0.85 -2.66
CA GLY A 109 -14.37 1.35 -1.29
C GLY A 109 -14.70 0.28 -0.25
N ILE A 110 -14.62 0.65 1.02
CA ILE A 110 -15.03 -0.20 2.15
C ILE A 110 -16.35 0.35 2.70
N HIS A 111 -17.41 -0.46 2.64
CA HIS A 111 -18.75 -0.08 3.08
C HIS A 111 -18.77 0.13 4.59
N GLU A 112 -19.17 1.30 5.04
CA GLU A 112 -19.19 1.66 6.47
C GLU A 112 -20.60 1.52 7.05
N ARG A 113 -21.63 2.01 6.33
CA ARG A 113 -23.03 1.88 6.73
C ARG A 113 -23.99 2.22 5.59
N SER A 114 -25.23 1.77 5.72
CA SER A 114 -26.35 2.23 4.90
C SER A 114 -27.13 3.32 5.66
N VAL A 115 -27.53 4.39 4.97
CA VAL A 115 -28.24 5.56 5.55
C VAL A 115 -29.37 5.92 4.59
N ASP A 116 -30.63 5.73 5.01
CA ASP A 116 -31.82 6.16 4.26
C ASP A 116 -31.84 5.76 2.77
N GLY A 117 -31.46 4.50 2.48
CA GLY A 117 -31.39 3.98 1.10
C GLY A 117 -30.14 4.41 0.30
N LEU A 118 -29.26 5.20 0.91
CA LEU A 118 -27.93 5.52 0.42
C LEU A 118 -26.87 4.68 1.12
N TYR A 119 -25.69 4.61 0.53
CA TYR A 119 -24.60 3.77 1.01
C TYR A 119 -23.35 4.60 1.25
N GLN A 120 -22.89 4.61 2.50
CA GLN A 120 -21.67 5.28 2.93
C GLN A 120 -20.48 4.32 2.87
N ALA A 121 -19.36 4.81 2.35
CA ALA A 121 -18.11 4.07 2.27
C ALA A 121 -16.90 4.98 2.49
N ILE A 122 -15.78 4.39 2.89
CA ILE A 122 -14.47 5.04 2.86
C ILE A 122 -13.77 4.61 1.58
N GLU A 123 -13.43 5.59 0.75
CA GLU A 123 -12.94 5.40 -0.62
C GLU A 123 -11.59 6.10 -0.78
N GLY A 124 -10.63 5.42 -1.41
CA GLY A 124 -9.36 6.01 -1.82
C GLY A 124 -9.40 6.42 -3.29
N ASN A 125 -8.57 7.40 -3.66
CA ASN A 125 -8.52 7.99 -4.99
C ASN A 125 -9.86 8.60 -5.48
N THR A 126 -10.58 9.25 -4.58
CA THR A 126 -11.85 9.92 -4.88
C THR A 126 -11.78 11.40 -4.54
N SER A 127 -12.74 12.19 -5.02
CA SER A 127 -12.86 13.61 -4.68
C SER A 127 -13.67 13.78 -3.38
N PRO A 128 -13.45 14.85 -2.59
CA PRO A 128 -14.16 15.07 -1.33
C PRO A 128 -15.66 15.31 -1.54
N THR A 129 -16.05 15.79 -2.72
CA THR A 129 -17.43 16.10 -3.10
C THR A 129 -17.84 15.37 -4.39
N ASN A 130 -19.07 15.56 -4.84
CA ASN A 130 -19.54 15.08 -6.15
C ASN A 130 -18.90 15.85 -7.32
N VAL A 131 -18.22 16.97 -7.05
CA VAL A 131 -17.43 17.71 -8.03
C VAL A 131 -16.04 17.10 -8.10
N GLY A 132 -15.54 16.89 -9.32
CA GLY A 132 -14.25 16.26 -9.59
C GLY A 132 -14.34 14.75 -9.81
N SER A 133 -13.19 14.13 -10.09
CA SER A 133 -13.13 12.71 -10.43
C SER A 133 -13.48 11.81 -9.25
N GLN A 134 -14.34 10.83 -9.49
CA GLN A 134 -14.79 9.86 -8.47
C GLN A 134 -13.98 8.56 -8.50
N SER A 135 -13.07 8.39 -9.46
CA SER A 135 -12.13 7.26 -9.58
C SER A 135 -10.66 7.67 -9.63
N ASN A 136 -10.39 8.98 -9.72
CA ASN A 136 -9.06 9.58 -9.78
C ASN A 136 -9.03 10.95 -9.10
N GLY A 137 -9.71 11.09 -7.96
CA GLY A 137 -9.85 12.37 -7.26
C GLY A 137 -8.73 12.69 -6.28
N GLY A 138 -7.74 11.80 -6.16
CA GLY A 138 -6.47 12.10 -5.49
C GLY A 138 -6.48 12.09 -3.97
N GLY A 139 -7.58 11.69 -3.31
CA GLY A 139 -7.59 11.56 -1.84
C GLY A 139 -8.46 10.43 -1.30
N VAL A 140 -8.35 10.24 0.02
CA VAL A 140 -9.20 9.32 0.79
C VAL A 140 -10.32 10.10 1.48
N TYR A 141 -11.57 9.75 1.17
CA TYR A 141 -12.72 10.44 1.72
C TYR A 141 -13.85 9.46 2.07
N ARG A 142 -14.67 9.88 3.03
CA ARG A 142 -15.95 9.25 3.31
C ARG A 142 -16.97 9.78 2.31
N ARG A 143 -17.61 8.89 1.56
CA ARG A 143 -18.54 9.24 0.49
C ARG A 143 -19.86 8.52 0.72
N VAL A 144 -20.96 9.19 0.36
CA VAL A 144 -22.31 8.63 0.39
C VAL A 144 -22.81 8.59 -1.05
N ARG A 145 -23.23 7.41 -1.52
CA ARG A 145 -23.59 7.19 -2.93
C ARG A 145 -24.95 6.49 -3.06
N SER A 146 -25.64 6.79 -4.15
CA SER A 146 -26.90 6.16 -4.53
C SER A 146 -26.67 4.72 -5.00
N ARG A 147 -27.71 3.89 -4.87
CA ARG A 147 -27.73 2.52 -5.43
C ARG A 147 -27.46 2.49 -6.93
N SER A 148 -27.82 3.54 -7.67
CA SER A 148 -27.72 3.60 -9.14
C SER A 148 -26.30 3.48 -9.68
N VAL A 149 -25.28 3.86 -8.90
CA VAL A 149 -23.87 3.79 -9.30
C VAL A 149 -23.13 2.58 -8.71
N ILE A 150 -23.81 1.77 -7.88
CA ILE A 150 -23.23 0.62 -7.22
C ILE A 150 -23.51 -0.63 -8.06
N LEU A 151 -22.46 -1.37 -8.41
CA LEU A 151 -22.61 -2.69 -9.03
C LEU A 151 -23.04 -3.72 -7.99
N GLY A 152 -22.41 -3.69 -6.83
CA GLY A 152 -22.67 -4.61 -5.74
C GLY A 152 -21.54 -4.59 -4.72
N TRP A 153 -21.51 -5.63 -3.89
CA TRP A 153 -20.60 -5.76 -2.78
C TRP A 153 -19.90 -7.12 -2.77
N VAL A 154 -18.71 -7.14 -2.18
CA VAL A 154 -17.98 -8.36 -1.84
C VAL A 154 -18.25 -8.70 -0.39
N ASP A 155 -18.81 -9.88 -0.16
CA ASP A 155 -19.00 -10.46 1.16
C ASP A 155 -17.67 -10.86 1.79
N MET A 156 -17.28 -10.10 2.81
CA MET A 156 -16.05 -10.32 3.56
C MET A 156 -16.23 -11.29 4.74
N THR A 157 -17.40 -11.95 4.84
CA THR A 157 -17.68 -12.91 5.91
C THR A 157 -16.70 -14.08 5.88
N GLY A 158 -16.20 -14.46 7.05
CA GLY A 158 -15.15 -15.45 7.24
C GLY A 158 -13.73 -14.97 6.87
N LEU A 159 -13.59 -13.88 6.12
CA LEU A 159 -12.30 -13.22 5.86
C LEU A 159 -11.98 -12.18 6.94
N LEU A 160 -13.01 -11.47 7.42
CA LEU A 160 -12.91 -10.40 8.43
C LEU A 160 -13.66 -10.73 9.74
N ASP A 161 -13.77 -12.02 10.09
CA ASP A 161 -14.56 -12.47 11.25
C ASP A 161 -13.79 -13.39 12.23
N THR A 162 -12.47 -13.56 12.08
CA THR A 162 -11.71 -14.49 12.95
C THR A 162 -11.12 -13.83 14.19
N ALA A 163 -11.53 -14.36 15.36
CA ALA A 163 -10.99 -14.02 16.66
C ALA A 163 -9.92 -15.04 17.18
N ALA A 164 -8.64 -14.84 16.83
CA ALA A 164 -7.36 -15.08 17.55
C ALA A 164 -6.41 -16.13 16.90
N PRO A 165 -5.06 -16.10 17.12
CA PRO A 165 -4.07 -15.85 16.06
C PRO A 165 -3.24 -17.08 15.61
N PRO A 166 -2.28 -16.89 14.68
CA PRO A 166 -0.90 -17.06 15.14
C PRO A 166 -0.05 -15.79 14.90
N ALA A 167 1.05 -15.70 15.64
CA ALA A 167 1.98 -14.58 15.66
C ALA A 167 2.53 -14.23 14.27
N HIS A 168 1.94 -13.21 13.64
CA HIS A 168 2.63 -12.37 12.68
C HIS A 168 2.64 -10.96 13.23
N THR A 169 3.86 -10.49 13.54
CA THR A 169 4.17 -9.12 13.90
C THR A 169 3.45 -8.16 12.97
N PRO A 170 2.81 -7.10 13.51
CA PRO A 170 2.20 -6.07 12.67
C PRO A 170 3.25 -5.56 11.66
N PRO A 171 2.90 -5.38 10.37
CA PRO A 171 3.81 -4.76 9.41
C PRO A 171 4.27 -3.42 9.97
N PRO A 172 5.58 -3.11 9.92
CA PRO A 172 6.13 -1.98 10.65
C PRO A 172 5.39 -0.71 10.26
N VAL A 173 4.91 0.00 11.27
CA VAL A 173 4.65 1.43 11.14
C VAL A 173 5.99 2.02 10.69
N VAL A 174 6.00 2.73 9.56
CA VAL A 174 7.19 3.42 9.06
C VAL A 174 7.46 4.59 10.02
N THR A 175 8.09 4.28 11.14
CA THR A 175 8.88 5.21 11.92
C THR A 175 10.30 5.09 11.37
N ASP A 176 11.00 6.19 11.19
CA ASP A 176 12.42 6.23 10.76
C ASP A 176 13.36 5.66 11.84
N THR A 177 13.00 4.54 12.47
CA THR A 177 13.87 3.81 13.38
C THR A 177 14.75 2.88 12.53
N PRO A 178 16.09 3.05 12.53
CA PRO A 178 16.98 2.15 11.81
C PRO A 178 16.75 0.71 12.28
N PRO A 179 16.64 -0.28 11.36
CA PRO A 179 16.68 -1.68 11.75
C PRO A 179 17.97 -1.94 12.55
N ALA A 180 17.91 -2.84 13.53
CA ALA A 180 19.08 -3.17 14.33
C ALA A 180 20.27 -3.55 13.43
N TYR A 181 21.45 -3.02 13.73
CA TYR A 181 22.65 -3.36 12.98
C TYR A 181 22.89 -4.88 13.05
N PRO A 182 23.09 -5.58 11.93
CA PRO A 182 23.17 -7.05 11.89
C PRO A 182 24.45 -7.66 12.51
N GLY A 183 25.16 -6.91 13.36
CA GLY A 183 26.32 -7.35 14.12
C GLY A 183 27.59 -7.62 13.30
N ARG A 184 27.56 -7.43 11.97
CA ARG A 184 28.70 -7.68 11.08
C ARG A 184 28.71 -6.70 9.91
N VAL A 185 29.92 -6.24 9.55
CA VAL A 185 30.14 -5.30 8.45
C VAL A 185 29.74 -5.88 7.10
N THR A 186 29.24 -5.04 6.20
CA THR A 186 29.02 -5.42 4.79
C THR A 186 30.01 -4.68 3.91
N ARG A 187 30.73 -5.41 3.06
CA ARG A 187 31.80 -4.90 2.18
C ARG A 187 31.85 -5.70 0.88
N ARG A 188 32.72 -5.29 -0.04
CA ARG A 188 32.93 -6.03 -1.31
C ARG A 188 33.07 -7.53 -1.08
N GLY A 189 32.40 -8.32 -1.93
CA GLY A 189 32.35 -9.78 -1.82
C GLY A 189 31.29 -10.31 -0.84
N SER A 190 30.64 -9.44 -0.06
CA SER A 190 29.46 -9.84 0.71
C SER A 190 28.31 -10.16 -0.24
N VAL A 191 27.53 -11.20 0.11
CA VAL A 191 26.32 -11.58 -0.62
C VAL A 191 25.16 -11.81 0.34
N GLY A 192 23.95 -11.83 -0.20
CA GLY A 192 22.75 -12.27 0.51
C GLY A 192 21.83 -11.15 0.98
N PRO A 193 20.86 -11.48 1.86
CA PRO A 193 19.74 -10.58 2.21
C PRO A 193 20.19 -9.22 2.75
N ARG A 194 21.28 -9.19 3.53
CA ARG A 194 21.88 -7.96 4.07
C ARG A 194 22.29 -6.97 2.98
N VAL A 195 22.90 -7.46 1.91
CA VAL A 195 23.33 -6.63 0.78
C VAL A 195 22.10 -6.07 0.07
N ARG A 196 21.06 -6.89 -0.13
CA ARG A 196 19.79 -6.42 -0.71
C ARG A 196 19.17 -5.32 0.15
N THR A 197 19.24 -5.41 1.47
CA THR A 197 18.74 -4.36 2.37
C THR A 197 19.47 -3.03 2.16
N ILE A 198 20.80 -3.05 2.07
CA ILE A 198 21.61 -1.85 1.81
C ILE A 198 21.31 -1.28 0.41
N GLN A 199 21.31 -2.13 -0.62
CA GLN A 199 21.01 -1.71 -2.00
C GLN A 199 19.60 -1.12 -2.12
N ARG A 200 18.59 -1.74 -1.48
CA ARG A 200 17.23 -1.19 -1.42
C ARG A 200 17.19 0.16 -0.73
N ARG A 201 17.90 0.34 0.40
CA ARG A 201 17.88 1.61 1.12
C ARG A 201 18.62 2.71 0.33
N LEU A 202 19.77 2.43 -0.25
CA LEU A 202 20.47 3.37 -1.15
C LEU A 202 19.60 3.74 -2.34
N LYS A 203 18.92 2.76 -2.96
CA LYS A 203 17.96 3.01 -4.05
C LYS A 203 16.81 3.90 -3.60
N ALA A 204 16.25 3.64 -2.42
CA ALA A 204 15.19 4.46 -1.83
C ALA A 204 15.65 5.89 -1.51
N ARG A 205 16.96 6.11 -1.31
CA ARG A 205 17.58 7.42 -1.09
C ARG A 205 17.96 8.12 -2.40
N GLY A 206 17.53 7.60 -3.56
CA GLY A 206 17.75 8.22 -4.87
C GLY A 206 18.98 7.72 -5.63
N TRP A 207 19.75 6.79 -5.08
CA TRP A 207 20.92 6.25 -5.77
C TRP A 207 20.53 5.22 -6.84
N THR A 208 21.06 5.37 -8.05
CA THR A 208 20.89 4.37 -9.12
C THR A 208 21.74 3.13 -8.83
N ILE A 209 21.13 2.11 -8.23
CA ILE A 209 21.79 0.86 -7.84
C ILE A 209 20.93 -0.37 -8.17
N LYS A 210 21.58 -1.45 -8.59
CA LYS A 210 20.95 -2.76 -8.79
C LYS A 210 20.76 -3.46 -7.43
N VAL A 211 19.59 -4.07 -7.22
CA VAL A 211 19.27 -4.82 -5.99
C VAL A 211 19.38 -6.33 -6.26
N ASP A 212 20.60 -6.81 -6.45
CA ASP A 212 20.90 -8.21 -6.76
C ASP A 212 21.42 -9.01 -5.55
N GLY A 213 21.65 -8.35 -4.42
CA GLY A 213 22.18 -8.98 -3.22
C GLY A 213 23.66 -9.31 -3.30
N VAL A 214 24.40 -8.71 -4.25
CA VAL A 214 25.84 -8.88 -4.42
C VAL A 214 26.53 -7.54 -4.20
N TYR A 215 27.42 -7.49 -3.19
CA TYR A 215 28.16 -6.27 -2.89
C TYR A 215 29.39 -6.22 -3.80
N GLY A 216 29.15 -5.82 -5.06
CA GLY A 216 30.17 -5.66 -6.07
C GLY A 216 30.81 -4.26 -6.08
N PRO A 217 31.73 -4.00 -7.02
CA PRO A 217 32.38 -2.70 -7.20
C PRO A 217 31.40 -1.52 -7.28
N ALA A 218 30.29 -1.69 -8.00
CA ALA A 218 29.26 -0.67 -8.16
C ALA A 218 28.55 -0.34 -6.84
N THR A 219 28.26 -1.35 -6.01
CA THR A 219 27.65 -1.12 -4.68
C THR A 219 28.62 -0.38 -3.76
N GLU A 220 29.90 -0.75 -3.79
CA GLU A 220 30.92 -0.06 -3.00
C GLU A 220 31.08 1.40 -3.39
N ALA A 221 31.12 1.71 -4.69
CA ALA A 221 31.23 3.08 -5.19
C ALA A 221 30.08 3.96 -4.66
N ILE A 222 28.86 3.45 -4.69
CA ILE A 222 27.67 4.16 -4.20
C ILE A 222 27.70 4.30 -2.67
N VAL A 223 28.18 3.30 -1.93
CA VAL A 223 28.35 3.42 -0.47
C VAL A 223 29.40 4.48 -0.13
N ARG A 224 30.52 4.55 -0.86
CA ARG A 224 31.53 5.62 -0.67
C ARG A 224 30.95 7.00 -0.97
N ALA A 225 30.13 7.11 -2.03
CA ALA A 225 29.47 8.36 -2.38
C ALA A 225 28.47 8.80 -1.30
N PHE A 226 27.66 7.87 -0.79
CA PHE A 226 26.76 8.10 0.35
C PHE A 226 27.52 8.50 1.62
N GLN A 227 28.63 7.81 1.95
CA GLN A 227 29.46 8.17 3.11
C GLN A 227 30.00 9.59 2.98
N ARG A 228 30.44 9.99 1.78
CA ARG A 228 30.91 11.34 1.50
C ARG A 228 29.80 12.38 1.65
N GLU A 229 28.62 12.11 1.08
CA GLU A 229 27.43 12.96 1.20
C GLU A 229 27.01 13.17 2.66
N LYS A 230 27.21 12.17 3.51
CA LYS A 230 26.85 12.22 4.94
C LYS A 230 28.00 12.51 5.89
N HIS A 231 29.14 12.96 5.36
CA HIS A 231 30.33 13.29 6.14
C HIS A 231 30.77 12.17 7.10
N LEU A 232 30.67 10.92 6.65
CA LEU A 232 31.15 9.72 7.33
C LEU A 232 32.56 9.34 6.86
N GLY A 233 33.23 8.45 7.61
CA GLY A 233 34.46 7.82 7.14
C GLY A 233 34.22 7.08 5.80
N VAL A 234 34.91 7.48 4.74
CA VAL A 234 34.70 6.98 3.37
C VAL A 234 35.55 5.74 3.11
N ASP A 235 35.18 4.62 3.74
CA ASP A 235 35.88 3.34 3.64
C ASP A 235 35.20 2.34 2.68
N GLY A 236 33.99 2.66 2.17
CA GLY A 236 33.20 1.79 1.32
C GLY A 236 32.58 0.59 2.04
N VAL A 237 32.61 0.59 3.37
CA VAL A 237 32.12 -0.47 4.25
C VAL A 237 30.88 0.00 5.01
N VAL A 238 29.83 -0.83 5.00
CA VAL A 238 28.63 -0.59 5.80
C VAL A 238 28.83 -1.19 7.19
N GLY A 239 29.49 -0.42 8.06
CA GLY A 239 29.56 -0.63 9.51
C GLY A 239 28.37 -0.01 10.26
N PRO A 240 28.34 -0.07 11.60
CA PRO A 240 27.20 0.40 12.41
C PRO A 240 26.80 1.86 12.13
N ARG A 241 27.78 2.75 11.94
CA ARG A 241 27.55 4.18 11.67
C ARG A 241 26.97 4.42 10.28
N THR A 242 27.57 3.81 9.23
CA THR A 242 27.04 3.86 7.86
C THR A 242 25.65 3.24 7.79
N TRP A 243 25.45 2.13 8.51
CA TRP A 243 24.14 1.49 8.63
C TRP A 243 23.14 2.47 9.23
N ALA A 244 23.32 2.95 10.46
CA ALA A 244 22.39 3.89 11.09
C ALA A 244 22.05 5.08 10.17
N ALA A 245 23.07 5.69 9.55
CA ALA A 245 22.92 6.83 8.67
C ALA A 245 22.02 6.57 7.45
N LEU A 246 22.02 5.36 6.89
CA LEU A 246 21.14 5.00 5.78
C LEU A 246 19.66 5.19 6.13
N TRP A 247 19.29 5.08 7.41
CA TRP A 247 17.91 5.27 7.85
C TRP A 247 17.66 6.63 8.47
N THR A 248 18.58 7.16 9.28
CA THR A 248 18.33 8.36 10.10
C THR A 248 18.75 9.67 9.47
N THR A 249 19.66 9.67 8.48
CA THR A 249 20.09 10.93 7.86
C THR A 249 19.06 11.42 6.84
N PRO A 250 18.74 12.73 6.80
CA PRO A 250 17.88 13.31 5.79
C PRO A 250 18.35 12.98 4.37
N ILE A 251 17.44 12.88 3.41
CA ILE A 251 17.80 12.76 1.99
C ILE A 251 18.21 14.16 1.50
N THR A 252 19.48 14.35 1.12
CA THR A 252 19.91 15.61 0.49
C THR A 252 19.70 15.45 -1.01
N ARG A 253 19.07 16.45 -1.62
CA ARG A 253 18.86 16.54 -3.07
C ARG A 253 20.14 16.98 -3.76
#